data_AF-A0AAU8IK23-F1
#
_entry.id   AF-A0AAU8IK23-F1
#
_cell.length_a   1.000
_cell.length_b   1.000
_cell.length_c   1.000
_cell.angle_alpha   90.00
_cell.angle_beta   90.00
_cell.angle_gamma   90.00
#
_symmetry.space_group_name_H-M   'P 1'
#
loop_
_entity.id
_entity.type
_entity.pdbx_description
1 polymer ?
#
loop_
_entity_poly.entity_id
_entity_poly.type
_entity_poly.pdbx_seq_one_letter_code
_entity_poly.pdbx_strand_id
1 'polypeptide(L)'
;MSSRIAFVFPGQGAYVPGLLAGFPEEYPDVAGMLREIDAVSAGHGHRRISELLLDPRAPRIEELLAGSPESLHLCIFALSLAGAAVCAAEGIHADVLVGHSFGEWAALTLAGVWTPAEAAHLICERDRVCRRTRPRPGGLLAVALGPRRAAHLAAVADDWAVNVAVVNGPGQSVLAGPDAALDDAARLADVLGVRAVRIKAAYPYHSPWMRAAGEEFEEIMHSARARTPRRRVYSPIAGGYVESAEDVRRIGSNHMVQPVDFLAALHALEADGVDWFVECGGKDIVTRLAAEVLPRAVTAAPLARRAGPPAARTALAAVTPSTAPEGNAETSADGGEAPGANVTGTGTGTSPATSGVAAAPAPAASASAPPVADFPPGAPNSPPGPAEAVAAPAPRSPSELESTAAPEGVQTAPAERGGHGADELPPRTELIEVLRATYAERLGYPPDVVTADADLEADLGVDSLRQTEMLTSVYARFGIRPPSEADPVRGQTLADIADLLLELAGGTPAEAS
;
A
#
# COMPACT_ATOMS: atom_id res chain seq x y z
N MET A 1 25.25 -5.54 21.11
CA MET A 1 24.86 -5.52 19.68
C MET A 1 24.68 -4.07 19.29
N SER A 2 25.16 -3.66 18.11
CA SER A 2 24.88 -2.30 17.62
C SER A 2 23.39 -2.18 17.35
N SER A 3 22.73 -1.17 17.93
CA SER A 3 21.34 -0.84 17.60
C SER A 3 21.21 -0.55 16.11
N ARG A 4 20.08 -0.95 15.50
CA ARG A 4 19.76 -0.69 14.08
C ARG A 4 18.59 0.27 13.98
N ILE A 5 18.74 1.26 13.11
CA ILE A 5 17.80 2.36 12.94
C ILE A 5 16.99 2.18 11.66
N ALA A 6 15.66 2.14 11.79
CA ALA A 6 14.74 2.31 10.69
C ALA A 6 14.30 3.76 10.56
N PHE A 7 14.40 4.34 9.37
CA PHE A 7 13.62 5.52 9.03
C PHE A 7 12.25 5.07 8.55
N VAL A 8 11.21 5.56 9.23
CA VAL A 8 9.81 5.30 8.88
C VAL A 8 9.22 6.54 8.23
N PHE A 9 8.60 6.38 7.05
CA PHE A 9 8.00 7.48 6.30
C PHE A 9 6.48 7.37 6.37
N PRO A 10 5.76 8.39 6.85
CA PRO A 10 4.32 8.31 7.01
C PRO A 10 3.58 8.52 5.69
N GLY A 11 2.39 7.94 5.63
CA GLY A 11 1.46 8.13 4.52
C GLY A 11 0.50 9.31 4.73
N GLN A 12 -0.73 9.10 4.30
CA GLN A 12 -1.77 10.11 4.31
C GLN A 12 -2.04 10.69 5.71
N GLY A 13 -2.19 12.02 5.79
CA GLY A 13 -2.50 12.71 7.04
C GLY A 13 -1.30 13.32 7.78
N ALA A 14 -0.07 13.11 7.29
CA ALA A 14 1.17 13.62 7.89
C ALA A 14 1.53 15.07 7.50
N TYR A 15 0.68 15.75 6.71
CA TYR A 15 0.88 17.15 6.36
C TYR A 15 0.52 18.10 7.52
N VAL A 16 1.35 19.12 7.69
CA VAL A 16 1.18 20.20 8.66
C VAL A 16 1.58 21.53 7.98
N PRO A 17 0.65 22.51 7.86
CA PRO A 17 0.95 23.82 7.26
C PRO A 17 2.11 24.55 7.94
N GLY A 18 3.04 25.11 7.15
CA GLY A 18 4.16 25.92 7.65
C GLY A 18 5.18 25.18 8.52
N LEU A 19 5.19 23.84 8.50
CA LEU A 19 6.04 23.06 9.41
C LEU A 19 7.54 23.25 9.15
N LEU A 20 7.93 23.53 7.90
CA LEU A 20 9.33 23.71 7.52
C LEU A 20 9.80 25.18 7.63
N ALA A 21 9.02 26.08 8.23
CA ALA A 21 9.48 27.45 8.45
C ALA A 21 10.82 27.48 9.21
N GLY A 22 11.84 28.15 8.64
CA GLY A 22 13.19 28.25 9.21
C GLY A 22 14.12 27.07 8.90
N PHE A 23 13.61 25.96 8.33
CA PHE A 23 14.45 24.81 8.00
C PHE A 23 15.34 25.04 6.77
N PRO A 24 14.87 25.63 5.65
CA PRO A 24 15.73 25.89 4.48
C PRO A 24 16.97 26.74 4.77
N GLU A 25 16.91 27.61 5.78
CA GLU A 25 18.00 28.47 6.22
C GLU A 25 19.10 27.69 6.98
N GLU A 26 18.71 26.69 7.78
CA GLU A 26 19.65 25.87 8.56
C GLU A 26 20.09 24.59 7.81
N TYR A 27 19.26 24.10 6.88
CA TYR A 27 19.47 22.84 6.17
C TYR A 27 19.43 23.06 4.64
N PRO A 28 20.59 23.33 3.99
CA PRO A 28 20.66 23.61 2.56
C PRO A 28 20.09 22.51 1.66
N ASP A 29 20.17 21.25 2.07
CA ASP A 29 19.59 20.11 1.34
C ASP A 29 18.06 20.18 1.31
N VAL A 30 17.42 20.68 2.38
CA VAL A 30 15.98 20.95 2.40
C VAL A 30 15.63 22.06 1.41
N ALA A 31 16.43 23.14 1.38
CA ALA A 31 16.22 24.24 0.43
C ALA A 31 16.39 23.78 -1.03
N GLY A 32 17.38 22.91 -1.31
CA GLY A 32 17.61 22.31 -2.62
C GLY A 32 16.44 21.44 -3.07
N MET A 33 16.04 20.51 -2.21
CA MET A 33 14.93 19.59 -2.46
C MET A 33 13.61 20.32 -2.72
N LEU A 34 13.28 21.36 -1.93
CA LEU A 34 12.06 22.15 -2.14
C LEU A 34 12.07 22.87 -3.49
N ARG A 35 13.22 23.40 -3.94
CA ARG A 35 13.34 24.03 -5.28
C ARG A 35 13.09 23.04 -6.41
N GLU A 36 13.60 21.81 -6.29
CA GLU A 36 13.36 20.75 -7.28
C GLU A 36 11.88 20.37 -7.36
N ILE A 37 11.24 20.16 -6.21
CA ILE A 37 9.82 19.81 -6.15
C ILE A 37 8.95 20.97 -6.63
N ASP A 38 9.27 22.21 -6.28
CA ASP A 38 8.55 23.40 -6.75
C ASP A 38 8.61 23.54 -8.27
N ALA A 39 9.77 23.29 -8.88
CA ALA A 39 9.93 23.35 -10.33
C ALA A 39 9.03 22.31 -11.04
N VAL A 40 8.95 21.10 -10.49
CA VAL A 40 8.07 20.04 -11.00
C VAL A 40 6.60 20.41 -10.80
N SER A 41 6.23 20.85 -9.59
CA SER A 41 4.87 21.28 -9.26
C SER A 41 4.40 22.39 -10.20
N ALA A 42 5.22 23.42 -10.42
CA ALA A 42 4.94 24.51 -11.33
C ALA A 42 4.84 24.04 -12.80
N GLY A 43 5.67 23.08 -13.23
CA GLY A 43 5.60 22.48 -14.56
C GLY A 43 4.28 21.76 -14.84
N HIS A 44 3.61 21.26 -13.80
CA HIS A 44 2.27 20.68 -13.86
C HIS A 44 1.14 21.71 -13.64
N GLY A 45 1.48 22.99 -13.48
CA GLY A 45 0.51 24.06 -13.23
C GLY A 45 -0.03 24.08 -11.80
N HIS A 46 0.65 23.44 -10.85
CA HIS A 46 0.28 23.38 -9.45
C HIS A 46 0.97 24.49 -8.63
N ARG A 47 0.51 24.68 -7.39
CA ARG A 47 1.11 25.64 -6.45
C ARG A 47 2.54 25.22 -6.07
N ARG A 48 3.37 26.18 -5.70
CA ARG A 48 4.67 25.88 -5.10
C ARG A 48 4.45 25.19 -3.76
N ILE A 49 5.09 24.05 -3.59
CA ILE A 49 4.98 23.23 -2.38
C ILE A 49 5.69 23.91 -1.21
N SER A 50 6.76 24.66 -1.48
CA SER A 50 7.40 25.50 -0.47
C SER A 50 6.44 26.52 0.17
N GLU A 51 5.51 27.13 -0.59
CA GLU A 51 4.53 28.07 -0.03
C GLU A 51 3.63 27.40 1.02
N LEU A 52 3.27 26.13 0.80
CA LEU A 52 2.43 25.35 1.70
C LEU A 52 3.19 24.88 2.96
N LEU A 53 4.47 24.57 2.80
CA LEU A 53 5.32 24.04 3.87
C LEU A 53 6.00 25.13 4.71
N LEU A 54 6.06 26.37 4.23
CA LEU A 54 6.72 27.48 4.92
C LEU A 54 5.74 28.49 5.53
N ASP A 55 4.52 28.63 4.99
CA ASP A 55 3.51 29.51 5.57
C ASP A 55 2.56 28.76 6.55
N PRO A 56 2.54 29.10 7.85
CA PRO A 56 1.59 28.49 8.79
C PRO A 56 0.11 28.80 8.49
N ARG A 57 -0.17 29.78 7.61
CA ARG A 57 -1.52 30.11 7.11
C ARG A 57 -1.92 29.32 5.87
N ALA A 58 -1.05 28.46 5.35
CA ALA A 58 -1.38 27.62 4.21
C ALA A 58 -2.61 26.74 4.49
N PRO A 59 -3.36 26.36 3.45
CA PRO A 59 -4.58 25.55 3.58
C PRO A 59 -4.33 24.25 4.35
N ARG A 60 -5.34 23.79 5.09
CA ARG A 60 -5.30 22.53 5.83
C ARG A 60 -5.52 21.33 4.91
N ILE A 61 -5.37 20.13 5.46
CA ILE A 61 -5.52 18.85 4.73
C ILE A 61 -6.86 18.80 3.99
N GLU A 62 -7.94 19.23 4.62
CA GLU A 62 -9.31 19.18 4.07
C GLU A 62 -9.44 20.06 2.82
N GLU A 63 -8.89 21.27 2.88
CA GLU A 63 -8.93 22.23 1.78
C GLU A 63 -8.07 21.73 0.60
N LEU A 64 -6.89 21.18 0.89
CA LEU A 64 -6.03 20.60 -0.15
C LEU A 64 -6.65 19.33 -0.75
N LEU A 65 -7.31 18.48 0.03
CA LEU A 65 -7.99 17.31 -0.52
C LEU A 65 -9.14 17.67 -1.44
N ALA A 66 -9.90 18.71 -1.11
CA ALA A 66 -11.02 19.13 -1.94
C ALA A 66 -10.57 19.83 -3.24
N GLY A 67 -9.48 20.60 -3.19
CA GLY A 67 -9.06 21.46 -4.31
C GLY A 67 -7.81 21.04 -5.07
N SER A 68 -6.84 20.41 -4.41
CA SER A 68 -5.52 20.08 -4.98
C SER A 68 -4.85 18.88 -4.26
N PRO A 69 -5.39 17.65 -4.39
CA PRO A 69 -4.84 16.45 -3.74
C PRO A 69 -3.37 16.22 -4.02
N GLU A 70 -2.92 16.53 -5.24
CA GLU A 70 -1.51 16.41 -5.65
C GLU A 70 -0.59 17.31 -4.84
N SER A 71 -1.04 18.53 -4.50
CA SER A 71 -0.27 19.42 -3.65
C SER A 71 -0.12 18.85 -2.23
N LEU A 72 -1.15 18.16 -1.72
CA LEU A 72 -1.08 17.49 -0.43
C LEU A 72 -0.08 16.33 -0.46
N HIS A 73 -0.14 15.47 -1.48
CA HIS A 73 0.78 14.35 -1.64
C HIS A 73 2.24 14.82 -1.77
N LEU A 74 2.49 15.85 -2.58
CA LEU A 74 3.82 16.46 -2.68
C LEU A 74 4.29 17.09 -1.37
N CYS A 75 3.39 17.70 -0.58
CA CYS A 75 3.74 18.20 0.75
C CYS A 75 4.16 17.06 1.70
N ILE A 76 3.44 15.95 1.71
CA ILE A 76 3.77 14.79 2.55
C ILE A 76 5.12 14.20 2.14
N PHE A 77 5.35 14.07 0.83
CA PHE A 77 6.62 13.59 0.27
C PHE A 77 7.79 14.52 0.62
N ALA A 78 7.64 15.83 0.42
CA ALA A 78 8.67 16.82 0.73
C ALA A 78 8.98 16.88 2.24
N LEU A 79 7.96 16.82 3.11
CA LEU A 79 8.16 16.71 4.56
C LEU A 79 8.95 15.47 4.95
N SER A 80 8.69 14.36 4.25
CA SER A 80 9.36 13.09 4.50
C SER A 80 10.85 13.15 4.14
N LEU A 81 11.18 13.72 2.97
CA LEU A 81 12.56 13.96 2.57
C LEU A 81 13.27 14.98 3.47
N ALA A 82 12.57 16.04 3.89
CA ALA A 82 13.11 17.02 4.81
C ALA A 82 13.44 16.40 6.18
N GLY A 83 12.55 15.55 6.71
CA GLY A 83 12.82 14.80 7.95
C GLY A 83 14.07 13.94 7.86
N ALA A 84 14.25 13.22 6.75
CA ALA A 84 15.46 12.43 6.52
C ALA A 84 16.72 13.29 6.37
N ALA A 85 16.63 14.43 5.67
CA ALA A 85 17.74 15.37 5.52
C ALA A 85 18.18 15.97 6.85
N VAL A 86 17.22 16.37 7.70
CA VAL A 86 17.49 16.85 9.07
C VAL A 86 18.15 15.75 9.90
N CYS A 87 17.63 14.51 9.87
CA CYS A 87 18.28 13.41 10.59
C CYS A 87 19.73 13.20 10.15
N ALA A 88 19.99 13.19 8.84
CA ALA A 88 21.32 13.01 8.29
C ALA A 88 22.28 14.15 8.67
N ALA A 89 21.80 15.40 8.65
CA ALA A 89 22.58 16.57 9.06
C ALA A 89 22.98 16.52 10.55
N GLU A 90 22.14 15.92 11.40
CA GLU A 90 22.43 15.68 12.82
C GLU A 90 23.16 14.36 13.08
N GLY A 91 23.68 13.70 12.04
CA GLY A 91 24.51 12.49 12.15
C GLY A 91 23.75 11.18 12.36
N ILE A 92 22.43 11.17 12.18
CA ILE A 92 21.59 9.97 12.30
C ILE A 92 21.37 9.38 10.91
N HIS A 93 21.78 8.12 10.74
CA HIS A 93 21.65 7.38 9.50
C HIS A 93 20.83 6.11 9.72
N ALA A 94 19.87 5.85 8.83
CA ALA A 94 19.11 4.61 8.85
C ALA A 94 19.85 3.45 8.19
N ASP A 95 19.78 2.29 8.83
CA ASP A 95 20.19 0.98 8.30
C ASP A 95 19.15 0.42 7.32
N VAL A 96 17.88 0.80 7.52
CA VAL A 96 16.75 0.36 6.71
C VAL A 96 15.70 1.46 6.58
N LEU A 97 15.05 1.51 5.44
CA LEU A 97 13.97 2.44 5.12
C LEU A 97 12.66 1.67 5.01
N VAL A 98 11.57 2.21 5.55
CA VAL A 98 10.22 1.63 5.40
C VAL A 98 9.20 2.74 5.25
N GLY A 99 8.33 2.61 4.25
CA GLY A 99 7.25 3.55 4.02
C GLY A 99 5.91 2.97 4.46
N HIS A 100 5.12 3.77 5.17
CA HIS A 100 3.73 3.44 5.45
C HIS A 100 2.85 3.96 4.29
N SER A 101 2.29 3.05 3.49
CA SER A 101 1.44 3.41 2.35
C SER A 101 2.15 4.41 1.42
N PHE A 102 1.64 5.63 1.29
CA PHE A 102 2.23 6.71 0.49
C PHE A 102 3.68 7.07 0.88
N GLY A 103 4.10 6.78 2.11
CA GLY A 103 5.49 6.97 2.54
C GLY A 103 6.52 6.14 1.76
N GLU A 104 6.12 5.07 1.06
CA GLU A 104 7.05 4.27 0.24
C GLU A 104 7.71 5.09 -0.88
N TRP A 105 7.04 6.11 -1.40
CA TRP A 105 7.63 7.02 -2.38
C TRP A 105 8.86 7.73 -1.82
N ALA A 106 8.79 8.23 -0.58
CA ALA A 106 9.93 8.86 0.10
C ALA A 106 11.04 7.85 0.42
N ALA A 107 10.68 6.64 0.86
CA ALA A 107 11.64 5.57 1.14
C ALA A 107 12.45 5.17 -0.11
N LEU A 108 11.77 4.95 -1.24
CA LEU A 108 12.38 4.58 -2.50
C LEU A 108 13.23 5.72 -3.08
N THR A 109 12.76 6.97 -3.03
CA THR A 109 13.56 8.14 -3.42
C THR A 109 14.84 8.24 -2.59
N LEU A 110 14.75 8.12 -1.26
CA LEU A 110 15.92 8.19 -0.39
C LEU A 110 16.88 7.00 -0.58
N ALA A 111 16.38 5.86 -1.07
CA ALA A 111 17.20 4.73 -1.49
C ALA A 111 17.90 4.94 -2.84
N GLY A 112 17.64 6.05 -3.54
CA GLY A 112 18.28 6.39 -4.82
C GLY A 112 17.59 5.78 -6.05
N VAL A 113 16.37 5.28 -5.90
CA VAL A 113 15.56 4.78 -7.02
C VAL A 113 15.25 5.91 -8.02
N TRP A 114 14.88 7.07 -7.49
CA TRP A 114 14.60 8.31 -8.21
C TRP A 114 15.23 9.51 -7.51
N THR A 115 15.48 10.59 -8.25
CA THR A 115 15.70 11.91 -7.67
C THR A 115 14.40 12.46 -7.07
N PRO A 116 14.45 13.47 -6.18
CA PRO A 116 13.26 14.14 -5.69
C PRO A 116 12.36 14.68 -6.82
N ALA A 117 12.95 15.27 -7.86
CA ALA A 117 12.22 15.77 -9.01
C ALA A 117 11.51 14.64 -9.82
N GLU A 118 12.20 13.53 -10.09
CA GLU A 118 11.62 12.40 -10.82
C GLU A 118 10.47 11.76 -10.04
N ALA A 119 10.63 11.55 -8.73
CA ALA A 119 9.57 11.01 -7.89
C ALA A 119 8.38 11.97 -7.74
N ALA A 120 8.63 13.27 -7.59
CA ALA A 120 7.58 14.28 -7.58
C ALA A 120 6.77 14.27 -8.90
N HIS A 121 7.44 14.09 -10.04
CA HIS A 121 6.77 13.97 -11.33
C HIS A 121 5.86 12.74 -11.37
N LEU A 122 6.33 11.58 -10.90
CA LEU A 122 5.52 10.35 -10.81
C LEU A 122 4.33 10.50 -9.86
N ILE A 123 4.48 11.22 -8.75
CA ILE A 123 3.38 11.52 -7.83
C ILE A 123 2.31 12.40 -8.52
N CYS A 124 2.72 13.43 -9.26
CA CYS A 124 1.79 14.25 -10.06
C CYS A 124 1.04 13.40 -11.10
N GLU A 125 1.74 12.51 -11.80
CA GLU A 125 1.14 11.61 -12.79
C GLU A 125 0.19 10.61 -12.13
N ARG A 126 0.53 10.06 -10.96
CA ARG A 126 -0.37 9.22 -10.15
C ARG A 126 -1.69 9.92 -9.85
N ASP A 127 -1.64 11.16 -9.39
CA ASP A 127 -2.84 11.95 -9.08
C ASP A 127 -3.61 12.34 -10.34
N ARG A 128 -2.92 12.63 -11.45
CA ARG A 128 -3.53 12.86 -12.76
C ARG A 128 -4.31 11.64 -13.24
N VAL A 129 -3.73 10.44 -13.12
CA VAL A 129 -4.39 9.17 -13.46
C VAL A 129 -5.63 8.96 -12.60
N CYS A 130 -5.56 9.19 -11.29
CA CYS A 130 -6.73 9.10 -10.40
C CYS A 130 -7.84 10.08 -10.82
N ARG A 131 -7.51 11.32 -11.17
CA ARG A 131 -8.50 12.30 -11.65
C ARG A 131 -9.15 11.89 -12.98
N ARG A 132 -8.36 11.30 -13.88
CA ARG A 132 -8.83 10.95 -15.23
C ARG A 132 -9.70 9.69 -15.22
N THR A 133 -9.28 8.66 -14.49
CA THR A 133 -10.03 7.40 -14.36
C THR A 133 -11.30 7.56 -13.55
N ARG A 134 -11.37 8.60 -12.69
CA ARG A 134 -12.51 8.88 -11.81
C ARG A 134 -12.96 7.61 -11.06
N PRO A 135 -12.08 7.02 -10.22
CA PRO A 135 -12.47 5.91 -9.36
C PRO A 135 -13.77 6.23 -8.63
N ARG A 136 -14.56 5.19 -8.36
CA ARG A 136 -15.82 5.35 -7.64
C ARG A 136 -15.59 6.13 -6.33
N PRO A 137 -16.45 7.12 -6.00
CA PRO A 137 -16.32 7.85 -4.74
C PRO A 137 -16.26 6.91 -3.55
N GLY A 138 -15.31 7.16 -2.66
CA GLY A 138 -15.02 6.33 -1.52
C GLY A 138 -13.85 6.88 -0.74
N GLY A 139 -13.53 6.21 0.36
CA GLY A 139 -12.48 6.67 1.26
C GLY A 139 -11.93 5.56 2.12
N LEU A 140 -11.53 5.96 3.33
CA LEU A 140 -10.84 5.10 4.28
C LEU A 140 -11.44 5.27 5.68
N LEU A 141 -11.53 4.17 6.43
CA LEU A 141 -12.04 4.13 7.80
C LEU A 141 -11.06 3.35 8.69
N ALA A 142 -10.38 4.05 9.61
CA ALA A 142 -9.59 3.39 10.64
C ALA A 142 -10.51 2.77 11.69
N VAL A 143 -10.33 1.48 12.00
CA VAL A 143 -11.09 0.75 13.00
C VAL A 143 -10.17 0.14 14.05
N ALA A 144 -10.55 0.24 15.32
CA ALA A 144 -9.84 -0.36 16.45
C ALA A 144 -10.08 -1.88 16.54
N LEU A 145 -9.77 -2.58 15.44
CA LEU A 145 -9.87 -4.03 15.29
C LEU A 145 -8.62 -4.57 14.60
N GLY A 146 -8.19 -5.77 15.00
CA GLY A 146 -7.20 -6.54 14.23
C GLY A 146 -7.76 -7.03 12.89
N PRO A 147 -6.89 -7.52 11.99
CA PRO A 147 -7.23 -7.79 10.59
C PRO A 147 -8.41 -8.75 10.42
N ARG A 148 -8.46 -9.85 11.20
CA ARG A 148 -9.57 -10.82 11.13
C ARG A 148 -10.92 -10.21 11.48
N ARG A 149 -10.99 -9.44 12.58
CA ARG A 149 -12.25 -8.80 13.01
C ARG A 149 -12.64 -7.64 12.10
N ALA A 150 -11.66 -6.92 11.55
CA ALA A 150 -11.90 -5.88 10.56
C ALA A 150 -12.46 -6.47 9.26
N ALA A 151 -11.95 -7.62 8.82
CA ALA A 151 -12.50 -8.35 7.67
C ALA A 151 -13.96 -8.78 7.91
N HIS A 152 -14.29 -9.30 9.10
CA HIS A 152 -15.69 -9.62 9.42
C HIS A 152 -16.59 -8.38 9.44
N LEU A 153 -16.10 -7.25 9.96
CA LEU A 153 -16.85 -5.98 9.95
C LEU A 153 -17.10 -5.51 8.51
N ALA A 154 -16.10 -5.61 7.63
CA ALA A 154 -16.22 -5.29 6.22
C ALA A 154 -17.25 -6.22 5.54
N ALA A 155 -17.15 -7.52 5.80
CA ALA A 155 -18.06 -8.55 5.28
C ALA A 155 -19.54 -8.25 5.61
N VAL A 156 -19.81 -7.85 6.85
CA VAL A 156 -21.17 -7.55 7.33
C VAL A 156 -21.69 -6.21 6.81
N ALA A 157 -20.82 -5.22 6.63
CA ALA A 157 -21.21 -3.90 6.15
C ALA A 157 -21.65 -3.95 4.68
N ASP A 158 -20.77 -4.49 3.82
CA ASP A 158 -21.02 -4.71 2.40
C ASP A 158 -19.89 -5.61 1.85
N ASP A 159 -20.17 -6.91 1.77
CA ASP A 159 -19.19 -8.02 1.69
C ASP A 159 -18.07 -7.85 0.66
N TRP A 160 -18.37 -7.18 -0.46
CA TRP A 160 -17.45 -7.01 -1.58
C TRP A 160 -17.10 -5.55 -1.87
N ALA A 161 -17.78 -4.59 -1.22
CA ALA A 161 -17.50 -3.18 -1.44
C ALA A 161 -16.42 -2.64 -0.49
N VAL A 162 -16.24 -3.26 0.68
CA VAL A 162 -15.27 -2.84 1.70
C VAL A 162 -14.18 -3.90 1.86
N ASN A 163 -12.91 -3.49 1.80
CA ASN A 163 -11.78 -4.38 2.08
C ASN A 163 -10.90 -3.86 3.21
N VAL A 164 -10.11 -4.74 3.82
CA VAL A 164 -9.00 -4.34 4.69
C VAL A 164 -7.87 -3.81 3.80
N ALA A 165 -7.68 -2.49 3.84
CA ALA A 165 -6.68 -1.76 3.05
C ALA A 165 -5.32 -1.68 3.75
N VAL A 166 -5.32 -1.58 5.08
CA VAL A 166 -4.10 -1.46 5.87
C VAL A 166 -4.22 -2.25 7.16
N VAL A 167 -3.20 -3.04 7.49
CA VAL A 167 -3.03 -3.69 8.79
C VAL A 167 -1.91 -2.97 9.53
N ASN A 168 -2.25 -2.09 10.48
CA ASN A 168 -1.23 -1.35 11.26
C ASN A 168 -0.76 -2.10 12.49
N GLY A 169 -1.60 -2.97 13.04
CA GLY A 169 -1.30 -3.64 14.30
C GLY A 169 -2.35 -4.69 14.66
N PRO A 170 -2.11 -5.47 15.73
CA PRO A 170 -3.01 -6.55 16.14
C PRO A 170 -4.39 -6.03 16.60
N GLY A 171 -4.48 -4.74 16.95
CA GLY A 171 -5.72 -4.07 17.38
C GLY A 171 -6.19 -2.93 16.47
N GLN A 172 -5.58 -2.72 15.30
CA GLN A 172 -5.97 -1.65 14.40
C GLN A 172 -5.85 -2.06 12.94
N SER A 173 -6.89 -1.81 12.16
CA SER A 173 -6.88 -1.93 10.70
C SER A 173 -7.57 -0.72 10.05
N VAL A 174 -7.36 -0.52 8.75
CA VAL A 174 -8.06 0.48 7.94
C VAL A 174 -8.86 -0.23 6.88
N LEU A 175 -10.15 0.11 6.80
CA LEU A 175 -11.05 -0.33 5.76
C LEU A 175 -11.06 0.68 4.60
N ALA A 176 -11.17 0.20 3.37
CA ALA A 176 -11.35 1.02 2.17
C ALA A 176 -12.59 0.58 1.41
N GLY A 177 -13.31 1.52 0.80
CA GLY A 177 -14.52 1.23 0.03
C GLY A 177 -15.34 2.48 -0.28
N PRO A 178 -16.52 2.31 -0.92
CA PRO A 178 -17.46 3.38 -1.19
C PRO A 178 -17.94 4.05 0.09
N ASP A 179 -18.25 5.35 0.02
CA ASP A 179 -18.60 6.11 1.22
C ASP A 179 -19.82 5.58 1.96
N ALA A 180 -20.87 5.17 1.24
CA ALA A 180 -22.06 4.59 1.85
C ALA A 180 -21.74 3.32 2.67
N ALA A 181 -20.94 2.42 2.11
CA ALA A 181 -20.57 1.17 2.77
C ALA A 181 -19.63 1.40 3.97
N LEU A 182 -18.74 2.41 3.89
CA LEU A 182 -17.93 2.81 5.04
C LEU A 182 -18.76 3.48 6.14
N ASP A 183 -19.84 4.18 5.79
CA ASP A 183 -20.77 4.74 6.77
C ASP A 183 -21.58 3.63 7.46
N ASP A 184 -21.96 2.56 6.74
CA ASP A 184 -22.54 1.35 7.33
C ASP A 184 -21.55 0.64 8.27
N ALA A 185 -20.30 0.44 7.83
CA ALA A 185 -19.25 -0.14 8.67
C ALA A 185 -19.01 0.68 9.93
N ALA A 186 -19.04 2.02 9.83
CA ALA A 186 -18.90 2.90 10.98
C ALA A 186 -20.09 2.80 11.95
N ARG A 187 -21.33 2.70 11.44
CA ARG A 187 -22.53 2.47 12.27
C ARG A 187 -22.47 1.12 13.00
N LEU A 188 -22.08 0.06 12.28
CA LEU A 188 -21.90 -1.27 12.87
C LEU A 188 -20.79 -1.26 13.94
N ALA A 189 -19.67 -0.59 13.69
CA ALA A 189 -18.60 -0.43 14.66
C ALA A 189 -19.10 0.27 15.93
N ASP A 190 -19.90 1.33 15.80
CA ASP A 190 -20.49 2.06 16.93
C ASP A 190 -21.41 1.15 17.78
N VAL A 191 -22.30 0.38 17.13
CA VAL A 191 -23.17 -0.61 17.79
C VAL A 191 -22.34 -1.66 18.55
N LEU A 192 -21.19 -2.05 18.02
CA LEU A 192 -20.27 -3.01 18.64
C LEU A 192 -19.32 -2.39 19.68
N GLY A 193 -19.41 -1.08 19.94
CA GLY A 193 -18.50 -0.37 20.84
C GLY A 193 -17.05 -0.28 20.34
N VAL A 194 -16.86 -0.41 19.02
CA VAL A 194 -15.56 -0.33 18.34
C VAL A 194 -15.33 1.09 17.85
N ARG A 195 -14.18 1.68 18.22
CA ARG A 195 -13.80 3.00 17.72
C ARG A 195 -13.53 2.94 16.21
N ALA A 196 -14.21 3.79 15.46
CA ALA A 196 -14.01 3.96 14.01
C ALA A 196 -13.85 5.44 13.64
N VAL A 197 -12.89 5.76 12.77
CA VAL A 197 -12.55 7.15 12.40
C VAL A 197 -12.30 7.24 10.89
N ARG A 198 -13.03 8.12 10.21
CA ARG A 198 -12.81 8.42 8.78
C ARG A 198 -11.42 9.05 8.58
N ILE A 199 -10.64 8.49 7.66
CA ILE A 199 -9.34 9.05 7.25
C ILE A 199 -9.57 9.98 6.06
N LYS A 200 -8.90 11.12 6.10
CA LYS A 200 -8.95 12.16 5.07
C LYS A 200 -8.14 11.72 3.85
N ALA A 201 -8.79 11.06 2.90
CA ALA A 201 -8.21 10.62 1.64
C ALA A 201 -9.14 10.96 0.48
N ALA A 202 -8.59 11.28 -0.69
CA ALA A 202 -9.37 11.62 -1.88
C ALA A 202 -10.01 10.41 -2.56
N TYR A 203 -9.45 9.21 -2.31
CA TYR A 203 -9.84 7.97 -2.96
C TYR A 203 -9.73 6.80 -1.98
N PRO A 204 -10.44 5.68 -2.21
CA PRO A 204 -10.32 4.46 -1.44
C PRO A 204 -9.02 3.71 -1.79
N TYR A 205 -7.87 4.27 -1.45
CA TYR A 205 -6.57 3.64 -1.70
C TYR A 205 -6.45 2.25 -1.06
N HIS A 206 -5.60 1.41 -1.65
CA HIS A 206 -5.37 0.02 -1.25
C HIS A 206 -6.65 -0.82 -1.33
N SER A 207 -7.40 -0.62 -2.41
CA SER A 207 -8.63 -1.34 -2.70
C SER A 207 -8.77 -1.70 -4.18
N PRO A 208 -9.62 -2.70 -4.51
CA PRO A 208 -9.99 -3.00 -5.89
C PRO A 208 -10.60 -1.83 -6.65
N TRP A 209 -11.18 -0.84 -5.96
CA TRP A 209 -11.75 0.36 -6.58
C TRP A 209 -10.72 1.25 -7.27
N MET A 210 -9.44 1.05 -6.97
CA MET A 210 -8.33 1.75 -7.61
C MET A 210 -7.76 1.02 -8.82
N ARG A 211 -8.28 -0.16 -9.20
CA ARG A 211 -7.71 -1.01 -10.25
C ARG A 211 -7.51 -0.28 -11.58
N ALA A 212 -8.54 0.41 -12.07
CA ALA A 212 -8.45 1.18 -13.32
C ALA A 212 -7.34 2.25 -13.25
N ALA A 213 -7.21 2.94 -12.11
CA ALA A 213 -6.11 3.89 -11.91
C ALA A 213 -4.74 3.20 -11.81
N GLY A 214 -4.68 2.00 -11.22
CA GLY A 214 -3.46 1.20 -11.12
C GLY A 214 -2.95 0.75 -12.49
N GLU A 215 -3.82 0.20 -13.34
CA GLU A 215 -3.49 -0.27 -14.69
C GLU A 215 -2.94 0.87 -15.55
N GLU A 216 -3.57 2.04 -15.50
CA GLU A 216 -3.08 3.20 -16.27
C GLU A 216 -1.79 3.80 -15.69
N PHE A 217 -1.59 3.71 -14.38
CA PHE A 217 -0.35 4.16 -13.75
C PHE A 217 0.81 3.18 -13.98
N GLU A 218 0.51 1.90 -14.18
CA GLU A 218 1.48 0.86 -14.50
C GLU A 218 2.23 1.16 -15.80
N GLU A 219 1.55 1.67 -16.82
CA GLU A 219 2.20 2.09 -18.08
C GLU A 219 3.23 3.21 -17.83
N ILE A 220 2.89 4.17 -16.97
CA ILE A 220 3.79 5.26 -16.58
C ILE A 220 4.99 4.70 -15.83
N MET A 221 4.76 3.79 -14.88
CA MET A 221 5.82 3.12 -14.12
C MET A 221 6.77 2.29 -14.99
N HIS A 222 6.28 1.67 -16.06
CA HIS A 222 7.12 0.96 -17.03
C HIS A 222 8.02 1.91 -17.83
N SER A 223 7.52 3.10 -18.17
CA SER A 223 8.31 4.13 -18.86
C SER A 223 9.30 4.86 -17.94
N ALA A 224 9.04 4.85 -16.63
CA ALA A 224 9.85 5.53 -15.64
C ALA A 224 11.20 4.82 -15.44
N ARG A 225 12.28 5.60 -15.48
CA ARG A 225 13.63 5.06 -15.22
C ARG A 225 13.87 4.82 -13.73
N ALA A 226 13.41 3.67 -13.24
CA ALA A 226 13.72 3.18 -11.89
C ALA A 226 15.16 2.64 -11.81
N ARG A 227 15.91 3.07 -10.79
CA ARG A 227 17.23 2.51 -10.43
C ARG A 227 17.08 1.48 -9.32
N THR A 228 18.01 0.52 -9.25
CA THR A 228 18.11 -0.40 -8.12
C THR A 228 18.37 0.38 -6.82
N PRO A 229 17.64 0.08 -5.72
CA PRO A 229 17.88 0.69 -4.42
C PRO A 229 19.34 0.52 -3.96
N ARG A 230 19.95 1.60 -3.47
CA ARG A 230 21.30 1.62 -2.88
C ARG A 230 21.29 1.48 -1.36
N ARG A 231 20.11 1.56 -0.75
CA ARG A 231 19.85 1.40 0.68
C ARG A 231 18.76 0.35 0.84
N ARG A 232 18.79 -0.39 1.95
CA ARG A 232 17.77 -1.41 2.24
C ARG A 232 16.41 -0.72 2.40
N VAL A 233 15.42 -1.17 1.62
CA VAL A 233 14.02 -0.74 1.74
C VAL A 233 13.19 -1.97 2.01
N TYR A 234 12.40 -1.96 3.08
CA TYR A 234 11.35 -2.95 3.29
C TYR A 234 10.02 -2.35 2.83
N SER A 235 9.31 -3.04 1.94
CA SER A 235 8.00 -2.63 1.43
C SER A 235 6.90 -3.41 2.14
N PRO A 236 6.04 -2.77 2.93
CA PRO A 236 4.85 -3.40 3.51
C PRO A 236 3.81 -3.82 2.47
N ILE A 237 3.87 -3.27 1.25
CA ILE A 237 3.02 -3.68 0.12
C ILE A 237 3.55 -4.97 -0.52
N ALA A 238 4.85 -5.08 -0.74
CA ALA A 238 5.45 -6.30 -1.29
C ALA A 238 5.67 -7.41 -0.26
N GLY A 239 5.64 -7.08 1.03
CA GLY A 239 5.91 -8.03 2.12
C GLY A 239 7.37 -8.46 2.24
N GLY A 240 8.32 -7.61 1.82
CA GLY A 240 9.73 -7.96 1.80
C GLY A 240 10.67 -6.82 1.41
N TYR A 241 11.96 -7.15 1.28
CA TYR A 241 12.98 -6.20 0.83
C TYR A 241 12.87 -5.93 -0.67
N VAL A 242 13.08 -4.66 -1.05
CA VAL A 242 13.13 -4.23 -2.45
C VAL A 242 14.56 -4.38 -2.95
N GLU A 243 14.79 -5.31 -3.87
CA GLU A 243 16.14 -5.69 -4.30
C GLU A 243 16.49 -5.25 -5.72
N SER A 244 15.47 -4.95 -6.54
CA SER A 244 15.65 -4.67 -7.96
C SER A 244 14.78 -3.51 -8.46
N ALA A 245 15.11 -2.99 -9.64
CA ALA A 245 14.25 -2.02 -10.33
C ALA A 245 12.91 -2.64 -10.78
N GLU A 246 12.83 -3.97 -10.90
CA GLU A 246 11.60 -4.68 -11.20
C GLU A 246 10.65 -4.69 -9.99
N ASP A 247 11.19 -4.92 -8.79
CA ASP A 247 10.41 -4.80 -7.54
C ASP A 247 9.81 -3.40 -7.41
N VAL A 248 10.61 -2.37 -7.71
CA VAL A 248 10.15 -0.98 -7.71
C VAL A 248 8.98 -0.77 -8.65
N ARG A 249 9.05 -1.28 -9.89
CA ARG A 249 7.96 -1.15 -10.86
C ARG A 249 6.71 -1.87 -10.37
N ARG A 250 6.87 -3.11 -9.90
CA ARG A 250 5.77 -3.92 -9.35
C ARG A 250 5.09 -3.22 -8.18
N ILE A 251 5.86 -2.69 -7.22
CA ILE A 251 5.34 -1.92 -6.08
C ILE A 251 4.60 -0.67 -6.56
N GLY A 252 5.20 0.10 -7.47
CA GLY A 252 4.60 1.34 -7.98
C GLY A 252 3.27 1.12 -8.71
N SER A 253 3.20 0.12 -9.60
CA SER A 253 1.98 -0.25 -10.33
C SER A 253 0.85 -0.69 -9.39
N ASN A 254 1.21 -1.42 -8.34
CA ASN A 254 0.27 -1.97 -7.37
C ASN A 254 0.00 -1.06 -6.17
N HIS A 255 0.69 0.08 -6.07
CA HIS A 255 0.76 0.91 -4.87
C HIS A 255 -0.62 1.37 -4.39
N MET A 256 -1.52 1.68 -5.33
CA MET A 256 -2.87 2.16 -5.02
C MET A 256 -3.89 1.06 -4.79
N VAL A 257 -3.58 -0.19 -5.15
CA VAL A 257 -4.54 -1.30 -5.20
C VAL A 257 -4.28 -2.31 -4.08
N GLN A 258 -3.02 -2.68 -3.88
CA GLN A 258 -2.66 -3.73 -2.93
C GLN A 258 -2.76 -3.25 -1.48
N PRO A 259 -3.21 -4.12 -0.55
CA PRO A 259 -3.18 -3.83 0.87
C PRO A 259 -1.76 -3.55 1.40
N VAL A 260 -1.70 -2.85 2.54
CA VAL A 260 -0.45 -2.55 3.25
C VAL A 260 -0.41 -3.37 4.54
N ASP A 261 0.54 -4.30 4.67
CA ASP A 261 0.74 -5.04 5.92
C ASP A 261 1.90 -4.47 6.73
N PHE A 262 1.61 -3.38 7.44
CA PHE A 262 2.60 -2.70 8.27
C PHE A 262 2.93 -3.49 9.56
N LEU A 263 1.97 -4.26 10.07
CA LEU A 263 2.20 -5.16 11.20
C LEU A 263 3.28 -6.20 10.87
N ALA A 264 3.16 -6.89 9.73
CA ALA A 264 4.16 -7.84 9.28
C ALA A 264 5.51 -7.16 9.05
N ALA A 265 5.52 -5.96 8.46
CA ALA A 265 6.76 -5.19 8.27
C ALA A 265 7.47 -4.88 9.60
N LEU A 266 6.74 -4.45 10.63
CA LEU A 266 7.33 -4.16 11.94
C LEU A 266 7.96 -5.40 12.57
N HIS A 267 7.28 -6.55 12.53
CA HIS A 267 7.84 -7.80 13.07
C HIS A 267 9.04 -8.31 12.25
N ALA A 268 9.02 -8.16 10.93
CA ALA A 268 10.16 -8.50 10.10
C ALA A 268 11.38 -7.64 10.44
N LEU A 269 11.19 -6.33 10.62
CA LEU A 269 12.25 -5.41 11.03
C LEU A 269 12.78 -5.72 12.44
N GLU A 270 11.91 -6.03 13.41
CA GLU A 270 12.31 -6.47 14.75
C GLU A 270 13.15 -7.77 14.69
N ALA A 271 12.72 -8.75 13.90
CA ALA A 271 13.46 -9.99 13.69
C ALA A 271 14.85 -9.75 13.05
N ASP A 272 14.95 -8.72 12.22
CA ASP A 272 16.20 -8.21 11.65
C ASP A 272 17.03 -7.36 12.63
N GLY A 273 16.62 -7.27 13.89
CA GLY A 273 17.34 -6.57 14.95
C GLY A 273 17.18 -5.05 14.92
N VAL A 274 16.17 -4.52 14.23
CA VAL A 274 15.79 -3.11 14.32
C VAL A 274 15.11 -2.84 15.65
N ASP A 275 15.68 -1.93 16.41
CA ASP A 275 15.21 -1.52 17.74
C ASP A 275 14.90 -0.02 17.81
N TRP A 276 15.29 0.76 16.80
CA TRP A 276 15.01 2.19 16.71
C TRP A 276 14.19 2.54 15.48
N PHE A 277 13.14 3.35 15.66
CA PHE A 277 12.27 3.82 14.59
C PHE A 277 12.18 5.35 14.62
N VAL A 278 12.70 6.00 13.59
CA VAL A 278 12.70 7.47 13.45
C VAL A 278 11.74 7.87 12.35
N GLU A 279 10.66 8.58 12.71
CA GLU A 279 9.66 9.08 11.77
C GLU A 279 10.16 10.31 11.03
N CYS A 280 10.42 10.13 9.75
CA CYS A 280 10.72 11.20 8.83
C CYS A 280 9.40 11.73 8.26
N GLY A 281 8.70 12.57 9.02
CA GLY A 281 7.46 13.21 8.61
C GLY A 281 6.91 14.19 9.63
N GLY A 282 5.83 14.89 9.29
CA GLY A 282 5.38 16.06 10.06
C GLY A 282 4.63 15.78 11.36
N LYS A 283 4.48 14.52 11.74
CA LYS A 283 3.75 14.03 12.92
C LYS A 283 4.48 12.80 13.50
N ASP A 284 3.87 12.14 14.47
CA ASP A 284 4.33 10.92 15.14
C ASP A 284 3.28 9.80 14.98
N ILE A 285 2.76 9.62 13.77
CA ILE A 285 1.67 8.65 13.51
C ILE A 285 2.25 7.24 13.46
N VAL A 286 3.27 7.03 12.63
CA VAL A 286 3.81 5.70 12.35
C VAL A 286 4.65 5.19 13.51
N THR A 287 5.35 6.07 14.19
CA THR A 287 6.10 5.75 15.41
C THR A 287 5.20 5.36 16.58
N ARG A 288 4.01 5.96 16.73
CA ARG A 288 3.03 5.48 17.71
C ARG A 288 2.55 4.06 17.39
N LEU A 289 2.28 3.77 16.12
CA LEU A 289 1.93 2.40 15.68
C LEU A 289 3.07 1.41 15.97
N ALA A 290 4.31 1.80 15.68
CA ALA A 290 5.49 0.98 15.99
C ALA A 290 5.62 0.70 17.49
N ALA A 291 5.46 1.71 18.35
CA ALA A 291 5.52 1.56 19.80
C ALA A 291 4.37 0.68 20.37
N GLU A 292 3.19 0.73 19.76
CA GLU A 292 2.06 -0.13 20.13
C GLU A 292 2.30 -1.60 19.78
N VAL A 293 2.93 -1.89 18.64
CA VAL A 293 3.22 -3.25 18.17
C VAL A 293 4.48 -3.82 18.81
N LEU A 294 5.51 -2.99 19.02
CA LEU A 294 6.84 -3.37 19.48
C LEU A 294 7.16 -2.62 20.79
N PRO A 295 6.78 -3.15 21.97
CA PRO A 295 6.93 -2.43 23.24
C PRO A 295 8.38 -2.11 23.65
N ARG A 296 9.36 -2.74 23.01
CA ARG A 296 10.80 -2.52 23.23
C ARG A 296 11.43 -1.56 22.22
N ALA A 297 10.69 -1.16 21.19
CA ALA A 297 11.17 -0.23 20.19
C ALA A 297 11.36 1.16 20.80
N VAL A 298 12.47 1.80 20.47
CA VAL A 298 12.69 3.22 20.75
C VAL A 298 12.20 4.02 19.56
N THR A 299 11.37 5.03 19.80
CA THR A 299 10.73 5.79 18.73
C THR A 299 11.02 7.28 18.82
N ALA A 300 11.20 7.93 17.66
CA ALA A 300 11.46 9.35 17.57
C ALA A 300 10.74 9.99 16.39
N ALA A 301 10.22 11.20 16.56
CA ALA A 301 9.55 11.94 15.49
C ALA A 301 10.00 13.42 15.52
N PRO A 302 11.17 13.75 14.96
CA PRO A 302 11.83 15.04 15.16
C PRO A 302 11.04 16.25 14.65
N LEU A 303 10.16 16.07 13.67
CA LEU A 303 9.35 17.16 13.12
C LEU A 303 7.92 17.21 13.68
N ALA A 304 7.50 16.29 14.55
CA ALA A 304 6.10 16.17 14.97
C ALA A 304 5.56 17.36 15.78
N ARG A 305 6.44 18.15 16.40
CA ARG A 305 6.09 19.30 17.24
C ARG A 305 6.59 20.53 16.51
N ARG A 306 5.69 21.35 15.94
CA ARG A 306 5.97 22.64 15.28
C ARG A 306 6.86 23.56 16.14
N ALA A 307 8.15 23.29 16.19
CA ALA A 307 9.07 23.89 17.15
C ALA A 307 10.40 24.30 16.48
N GLY A 308 10.42 24.28 15.14
CA GLY A 308 11.54 24.73 14.32
C GLY A 308 12.78 23.83 14.44
N PRO A 309 13.87 24.21 13.76
CA PRO A 309 15.13 23.46 13.77
C PRO A 309 15.71 23.15 15.16
N PRO A 310 15.74 24.08 16.15
CA PRO A 310 16.35 23.79 17.46
C PRO A 310 15.65 22.66 18.22
N ALA A 311 14.33 22.57 18.11
CA ALA A 311 13.58 21.51 18.76
C ALA A 311 13.74 20.16 18.04
N ALA A 312 13.85 20.17 16.71
CA ALA A 312 14.17 18.96 15.96
C ALA A 312 15.54 18.40 16.38
N ARG A 313 16.57 19.25 16.51
CA ARG A 313 17.88 18.85 17.06
C ARG A 313 17.78 18.26 18.46
N THR A 314 17.02 18.91 19.34
CA THR A 314 16.83 18.44 20.71
C THR A 314 16.16 17.07 20.74
N ALA A 315 15.15 16.86 19.89
CA ALA A 315 14.48 15.57 19.76
C ALA A 315 15.41 14.47 19.25
N LEU A 316 16.28 14.78 18.29
CA LEU A 316 17.26 13.84 17.73
C LEU A 316 18.41 13.52 18.70
N ALA A 317 18.87 14.49 19.49
CA ALA A 317 19.89 14.27 20.52
C ALA A 317 19.44 13.32 21.64
N ALA A 318 18.12 13.20 21.87
CA ALA A 318 17.58 12.22 22.81
C ALA A 318 17.56 10.78 22.24
N VAL A 319 17.87 10.62 20.95
CA VAL A 319 17.63 9.41 20.16
C VAL A 319 18.95 8.82 19.64
N THR A 320 20.07 9.52 19.81
CA THR A 320 21.39 8.98 19.50
C THR A 320 21.74 7.88 20.51
N PRO A 321 21.98 6.63 20.06
CA PRO A 321 22.61 5.64 20.93
C PRO A 321 23.92 6.24 21.42
N SER A 322 24.10 6.31 22.74
CA SER A 322 25.35 6.81 23.30
C SER A 322 26.50 5.95 22.78
N THR A 323 27.24 6.44 21.81
CA THR A 323 28.59 5.98 21.51
C THR A 323 29.51 6.56 22.59
N ALA A 324 29.28 6.17 23.85
CA ALA A 324 30.31 6.36 24.85
C ALA A 324 31.55 5.59 24.35
N PRO A 325 32.73 6.22 24.23
CA PRO A 325 33.95 5.45 24.18
C PRO A 325 33.97 4.61 25.46
N GLU A 326 34.37 3.34 25.37
CA GLU A 326 34.81 2.60 26.54
C GLU A 326 36.04 3.33 27.11
N GLY A 327 35.75 4.32 27.95
CA GLY A 327 36.71 5.11 28.67
C GLY A 327 37.11 4.33 29.90
N ASN A 328 38.31 3.76 29.84
CA ASN A 328 39.06 3.17 30.93
C ASN A 328 38.66 3.71 32.31
N ALA A 329 38.08 2.84 33.12
CA ALA A 329 38.13 3.00 34.55
C ALA A 329 39.58 2.77 34.98
N GLU A 330 40.25 3.84 35.39
CA GLU A 330 41.09 3.86 36.59
C GLU A 330 41.55 5.30 36.85
N THR A 331 40.79 6.00 37.67
CA THR A 331 41.31 7.14 38.44
C THR A 331 41.82 6.59 39.75
N SER A 332 43.14 6.43 39.86
CA SER A 332 43.82 6.37 41.15
C SER A 332 44.73 7.58 41.24
N ALA A 333 44.39 8.47 42.17
CA ALA A 333 45.25 9.54 42.62
C ALA A 333 46.37 8.95 43.48
N ASP A 334 47.64 9.21 43.14
CA ASP A 334 48.64 9.56 44.15
C ASP A 334 49.82 10.30 43.49
N GLY A 335 50.46 11.18 44.27
CA GLY A 335 51.36 12.23 43.79
C GLY A 335 52.83 11.84 43.58
N GLY A 336 53.62 12.84 43.18
CA GLY A 336 55.08 12.81 43.26
C GLY A 336 55.81 13.44 42.09
N GLU A 337 56.37 14.62 42.32
CA GLU A 337 57.65 15.17 41.83
C GLU A 337 58.07 15.04 40.34
N ALA A 338 58.32 16.21 39.73
CA ALA A 338 59.31 16.43 38.65
C ALA A 338 60.76 16.30 39.23
N PRO A 339 61.88 16.27 38.44
CA PRO A 339 62.04 16.77 37.06
C PRO A 339 62.99 15.95 36.14
N GLY A 340 63.10 16.35 34.86
CA GLY A 340 64.35 16.16 34.10
C GLY A 340 64.29 15.84 32.60
N ALA A 341 64.76 16.82 31.81
CA ALA A 341 65.63 16.69 30.63
C ALA A 341 65.13 16.09 29.28
N ASN A 342 65.09 16.98 28.29
CA ASN A 342 65.54 16.84 26.89
C ASN A 342 66.19 15.52 26.48
N VAL A 343 65.82 14.99 25.30
CA VAL A 343 66.75 14.74 24.16
C VAL A 343 65.95 14.67 22.84
N THR A 344 66.44 15.44 21.87
CA THR A 344 66.16 15.44 20.43
C THR A 344 66.68 14.18 19.73
N GLY A 345 65.94 13.65 18.74
CA GLY A 345 66.44 12.55 17.91
C GLY A 345 65.70 12.39 16.59
N THR A 346 66.19 13.09 15.57
CA THR A 346 65.92 12.88 14.14
C THR A 346 66.34 11.49 13.68
N GLY A 347 65.57 10.85 12.79
CA GLY A 347 65.98 9.59 12.18
C GLY A 347 65.07 9.16 11.03
N THR A 348 65.56 9.37 9.82
CA THR A 348 65.03 9.10 8.49
C THR A 348 65.01 7.62 8.08
N GLY A 349 64.10 7.29 7.14
CA GLY A 349 64.20 6.13 6.22
C GLY A 349 63.76 4.81 6.85
N THR A 350 63.10 3.86 6.16
CA THR A 350 63.09 3.57 4.73
C THR A 350 61.96 2.58 4.48
N SER A 351 61.28 2.70 3.35
CA SER A 351 60.42 1.64 2.79
C SER A 351 61.26 0.41 2.41
N PRO A 352 60.66 -0.80 2.39
CA PRO A 352 60.59 -1.43 1.07
C PRO A 352 59.23 -2.07 0.78
N ALA A 353 58.86 -2.03 -0.49
CA ALA A 353 57.88 -2.90 -1.11
C ALA A 353 58.45 -4.31 -1.32
N THR A 354 57.63 -5.36 -1.23
CA THR A 354 57.38 -6.35 -2.31
C THR A 354 56.43 -7.48 -1.87
N SER A 355 55.38 -7.65 -2.69
CA SER A 355 54.78 -8.89 -3.22
C SER A 355 54.58 -10.14 -2.35
N GLY A 356 53.34 -10.67 -2.33
CA GLY A 356 53.03 -12.01 -1.85
C GLY A 356 51.55 -12.38 -1.99
N VAL A 357 51.27 -13.23 -2.97
CA VAL A 357 49.99 -13.80 -3.41
C VAL A 357 49.36 -14.74 -2.36
N ALA A 358 48.03 -14.70 -2.17
CA ALA A 358 47.20 -15.88 -1.91
C ALA A 358 45.70 -15.57 -2.13
N ALA A 359 45.07 -16.36 -3.00
CA ALA A 359 43.65 -16.33 -3.32
C ALA A 359 42.93 -17.59 -2.80
N ALA A 360 41.63 -17.43 -2.54
CA ALA A 360 40.54 -18.45 -2.48
C ALA A 360 40.48 -19.37 -1.22
N PRO A 361 39.28 -19.89 -0.82
CA PRO A 361 38.12 -20.15 -1.68
C PRO A 361 36.73 -19.71 -1.18
N ALA A 362 35.81 -19.63 -2.16
CA ALA A 362 34.36 -19.62 -2.01
C ALA A 362 33.80 -21.04 -1.73
N PRO A 363 32.60 -21.18 -1.16
CA PRO A 363 31.82 -22.41 -1.28
C PRO A 363 30.72 -22.33 -2.36
N ALA A 364 30.25 -23.52 -2.73
CA ALA A 364 29.63 -23.93 -3.98
C ALA A 364 28.13 -23.61 -4.14
N ALA A 365 27.69 -23.81 -5.38
CA ALA A 365 26.36 -23.58 -5.97
C ALA A 365 25.33 -24.72 -5.75
N SER A 366 24.04 -24.38 -5.95
CA SER A 366 22.97 -25.12 -6.66
C SER A 366 21.65 -24.34 -6.42
N ALA A 367 20.68 -24.13 -7.32
CA ALA A 367 20.21 -24.90 -8.46
C ALA A 367 19.56 -24.00 -9.55
N SER A 368 19.45 -24.55 -10.76
CA SER A 368 18.96 -23.95 -12.01
C SER A 368 17.42 -23.91 -12.10
N ALA A 369 16.86 -22.84 -12.68
CA ALA A 369 15.47 -22.78 -13.17
C ALA A 369 15.43 -23.01 -14.70
N PRO A 370 14.31 -23.52 -15.28
CA PRO A 370 14.18 -23.78 -16.72
C PRO A 370 13.76 -22.52 -17.51
N PRO A 371 13.92 -22.48 -18.86
CA PRO A 371 13.65 -21.30 -19.66
C PRO A 371 12.17 -21.19 -20.08
N VAL A 372 11.66 -19.97 -20.14
CA VAL A 372 10.30 -19.64 -20.62
C VAL A 372 10.35 -19.38 -22.13
N ALA A 373 9.36 -19.91 -22.87
CA ALA A 373 9.25 -19.82 -24.32
C ALA A 373 8.50 -18.54 -24.77
N ASP A 374 9.00 -17.90 -25.83
CA ASP A 374 8.39 -16.77 -26.52
C ASP A 374 7.20 -17.20 -27.42
N PHE A 375 6.14 -16.38 -27.48
CA PHE A 375 5.12 -16.40 -28.54
C PHE A 375 4.86 -14.99 -29.11
N PRO A 376 4.60 -14.86 -30.43
CA PRO A 376 4.54 -13.57 -31.15
C PRO A 376 3.13 -12.95 -31.21
N PRO A 377 2.98 -11.66 -31.61
CA PRO A 377 1.75 -10.90 -31.43
C PRO A 377 0.79 -11.00 -32.63
N GLY A 378 -0.52 -11.04 -32.35
CA GLY A 378 -1.60 -10.92 -33.32
C GLY A 378 -2.47 -9.68 -33.05
N ALA A 379 -2.61 -8.83 -34.06
CA ALA A 379 -3.26 -7.51 -34.07
C ALA A 379 -4.81 -7.60 -34.26
N PRO A 380 -5.54 -6.46 -34.24
CA PRO A 380 -6.87 -6.33 -33.62
C PRO A 380 -8.03 -6.32 -34.63
N ASN A 381 -9.27 -6.36 -34.14
CA ASN A 381 -10.39 -5.76 -34.86
C ASN A 381 -11.48 -5.21 -33.92
N SER A 382 -11.79 -3.94 -34.13
CA SER A 382 -12.87 -3.15 -33.49
C SER A 382 -14.16 -3.21 -34.36
N PRO A 383 -15.23 -2.42 -34.08
CA PRO A 383 -16.55 -2.94 -33.74
C PRO A 383 -17.63 -2.54 -34.78
N PRO A 384 -18.91 -2.88 -34.56
CA PRO A 384 -19.91 -1.81 -34.67
C PRO A 384 -21.03 -1.88 -33.62
N GLY A 385 -21.48 -0.71 -33.16
CA GLY A 385 -22.77 -0.51 -32.45
C GLY A 385 -23.93 -0.26 -33.43
N PRO A 386 -24.95 0.56 -33.11
CA PRO A 386 -25.57 0.87 -31.81
C PRO A 386 -27.13 0.76 -31.82
N ALA A 387 -27.74 0.99 -30.64
CA ALA A 387 -29.11 1.51 -30.34
C ALA A 387 -30.35 0.59 -30.57
N GLU A 388 -31.48 0.64 -29.86
CA GLU A 388 -32.13 1.36 -28.71
C GLU A 388 -33.52 0.65 -28.59
N ALA A 389 -34.05 0.15 -27.44
CA ALA A 389 -35.03 0.67 -26.41
C ALA A 389 -36.59 0.86 -26.68
N VAL A 390 -37.51 0.08 -26.02
CA VAL A 390 -38.98 0.22 -25.67
C VAL A 390 -39.02 -0.14 -24.18
N ALA A 391 -39.62 0.74 -23.39
CA ALA A 391 -40.10 0.52 -22.02
C ALA A 391 -41.56 -0.02 -21.90
N ALA A 392 -41.80 -0.72 -20.79
CA ALA A 392 -43.07 -1.33 -20.32
C ALA A 392 -44.18 -0.33 -19.89
N PRO A 393 -45.43 -0.79 -19.64
CA PRO A 393 -46.48 0.00 -18.99
C PRO A 393 -46.54 -0.19 -17.45
N ALA A 394 -47.05 0.84 -16.76
CA ALA A 394 -46.98 1.12 -15.31
C ALA A 394 -48.15 0.57 -14.44
N PRO A 395 -48.03 0.63 -13.09
CA PRO A 395 -49.18 0.78 -12.18
C PRO A 395 -49.23 2.15 -11.46
N ARG A 396 -50.42 2.52 -10.94
CA ARG A 396 -50.79 3.82 -10.33
C ARG A 396 -50.68 3.88 -8.79
N SER A 397 -50.71 5.13 -8.32
CA SER A 397 -50.25 5.82 -7.09
C SER A 397 -51.01 5.61 -5.75
N PRO A 398 -50.58 6.33 -4.69
CA PRO A 398 -51.35 7.54 -4.28
C PRO A 398 -50.53 8.84 -4.06
N SER A 399 -51.14 9.95 -4.52
CA SER A 399 -51.04 11.42 -4.17
C SER A 399 -49.81 11.98 -3.45
N GLU A 400 -49.27 13.18 -3.72
CA GLU A 400 -49.72 14.40 -4.40
C GLU A 400 -48.46 15.27 -4.64
N LEU A 401 -48.25 15.79 -5.85
CA LEU A 401 -47.60 17.09 -6.13
C LEU A 401 -47.66 17.36 -7.64
N GLU A 402 -47.73 18.63 -7.97
CA GLU A 402 -48.44 19.20 -9.12
C GLU A 402 -47.70 19.12 -10.47
N SER A 403 -48.53 18.99 -11.53
CA SER A 403 -48.50 19.77 -12.79
C SER A 403 -47.19 19.92 -13.57
N THR A 404 -47.09 19.29 -14.75
CA THR A 404 -47.12 19.93 -16.10
C THR A 404 -46.75 18.94 -17.23
N ALA A 405 -47.05 19.34 -18.46
CA ALA A 405 -47.30 18.55 -19.68
C ALA A 405 -46.12 17.79 -20.35
N ALA A 406 -46.49 16.79 -21.17
CA ALA A 406 -45.65 16.01 -22.10
C ALA A 406 -45.35 16.78 -23.43
N PRO A 407 -44.47 16.26 -24.32
CA PRO A 407 -44.90 15.22 -25.26
C PRO A 407 -43.90 14.07 -25.60
N GLU A 408 -44.48 12.97 -26.09
CA GLU A 408 -44.09 11.91 -27.07
C GLU A 408 -42.64 11.86 -27.61
N GLY A 409 -41.97 10.71 -27.88
CA GLY A 409 -42.35 9.29 -27.95
C GLY A 409 -41.15 8.40 -28.36
N VAL A 410 -41.44 7.15 -28.77
CA VAL A 410 -40.61 6.10 -29.42
C VAL A 410 -40.35 4.82 -28.58
N GLN A 411 -40.44 3.69 -29.29
CA GLN A 411 -40.57 2.28 -28.90
C GLN A 411 -39.45 1.40 -29.55
N THR A 412 -38.75 0.47 -28.84
CA THR A 412 -38.36 -0.92 -29.30
C THR A 412 -38.37 -2.10 -28.23
N ALA A 413 -39.14 -3.16 -28.45
CA ALA A 413 -39.30 -4.29 -27.50
C ALA A 413 -37.97 -5.05 -27.13
N PRO A 414 -37.95 -5.86 -26.04
CA PRO A 414 -36.75 -6.32 -25.34
C PRO A 414 -36.14 -7.64 -25.85
N ALA A 415 -34.86 -7.87 -25.51
CA ALA A 415 -34.18 -9.15 -25.63
C ALA A 415 -34.70 -10.18 -24.62
N GLU A 416 -34.83 -11.42 -25.09
CA GLU A 416 -35.36 -12.58 -24.39
C GLU A 416 -34.55 -12.92 -23.13
N ARG A 417 -35.24 -13.06 -21.98
CA ARG A 417 -34.75 -13.82 -20.84
C ARG A 417 -35.18 -15.26 -21.03
N GLY A 418 -34.23 -16.16 -21.23
CA GLY A 418 -34.43 -17.59 -21.01
C GLY A 418 -34.82 -17.81 -19.56
N GLY A 419 -35.99 -18.42 -19.34
CA GLY A 419 -36.49 -18.74 -18.02
C GLY A 419 -35.86 -20.03 -17.49
N HIS A 420 -35.40 -19.97 -16.25
CA HIS A 420 -35.29 -21.14 -15.38
C HIS A 420 -36.16 -20.87 -14.15
N GLY A 421 -37.08 -21.80 -13.87
CA GLY A 421 -37.99 -21.73 -12.72
C GLY A 421 -37.22 -21.78 -11.41
N ALA A 422 -37.78 -21.16 -10.38
CA ALA A 422 -37.14 -20.95 -9.08
C ALA A 422 -37.02 -22.21 -8.19
N ASP A 423 -36.88 -23.42 -8.76
CA ASP A 423 -36.82 -24.66 -7.95
C ASP A 423 -35.98 -25.80 -8.55
N GLU A 424 -35.16 -25.56 -9.59
CA GLU A 424 -34.29 -26.59 -10.15
C GLU A 424 -32.93 -25.98 -10.53
N LEU A 425 -31.82 -26.63 -10.16
CA LEU A 425 -30.49 -26.16 -10.53
C LEU A 425 -30.32 -26.19 -12.06
N PRO A 426 -29.60 -25.21 -12.63
CA PRO A 426 -29.26 -25.29 -14.04
C PRO A 426 -28.43 -26.55 -14.34
N PRO A 427 -28.47 -27.06 -15.58
CA PRO A 427 -27.70 -28.23 -15.98
C PRO A 427 -26.19 -28.03 -15.75
N ARG A 428 -25.46 -29.13 -15.53
CA ARG A 428 -24.01 -29.14 -15.21
C ARG A 428 -23.18 -28.15 -16.03
N THR A 429 -23.39 -28.11 -17.35
CA THR A 429 -22.67 -27.21 -18.26
C THR A 429 -22.89 -25.74 -17.93
N GLU A 430 -24.13 -25.35 -17.61
CA GLU A 430 -24.47 -23.99 -17.23
C GLU A 430 -23.99 -23.64 -15.82
N LEU A 431 -24.01 -24.61 -14.87
CA LEU A 431 -23.38 -24.45 -13.56
C LEU A 431 -21.87 -24.20 -13.67
N ILE A 432 -21.17 -24.94 -14.53
CA ILE A 432 -19.75 -24.74 -14.79
C ILE A 432 -19.48 -23.35 -15.37
N GLU A 433 -20.31 -22.85 -16.29
CA GLU A 433 -20.16 -21.49 -16.82
C GLU A 433 -20.44 -20.42 -15.76
N VAL A 434 -21.44 -20.63 -14.89
CA VAL A 434 -21.71 -19.72 -13.77
C VAL A 434 -20.54 -19.72 -12.78
N LEU A 435 -20.00 -20.89 -12.44
CA LEU A 435 -18.84 -21.03 -11.57
C LEU A 435 -17.60 -20.41 -12.20
N ARG A 436 -17.35 -20.67 -13.49
CA ARG A 436 -16.25 -20.06 -14.25
C ARG A 436 -16.36 -18.56 -14.25
N ALA A 437 -17.52 -17.99 -14.60
CA ALA A 437 -17.72 -16.55 -14.59
C ALA A 437 -17.50 -15.97 -13.18
N THR A 438 -18.00 -16.65 -12.15
CA THR A 438 -17.84 -16.25 -10.76
C THR A 438 -16.37 -16.29 -10.31
N TYR A 439 -15.63 -17.35 -10.64
CA TYR A 439 -14.22 -17.51 -10.27
C TYR A 439 -13.31 -16.60 -11.09
N ALA A 440 -13.55 -16.44 -12.39
CA ALA A 440 -12.82 -15.52 -13.26
C ALA A 440 -12.97 -14.06 -12.80
N GLU A 441 -14.20 -13.62 -12.54
CA GLU A 441 -14.48 -12.28 -12.00
C GLU A 441 -13.83 -12.08 -10.63
N ARG A 442 -13.93 -13.07 -9.73
CA ARG A 442 -13.39 -12.97 -8.36
C ARG A 442 -11.87 -13.05 -8.28
N LEU A 443 -11.22 -13.79 -9.17
CA LEU A 443 -9.76 -13.94 -9.21
C LEU A 443 -9.10 -12.88 -10.10
N GLY A 444 -9.89 -12.14 -10.90
CA GLY A 444 -9.36 -11.19 -11.87
C GLY A 444 -8.68 -11.86 -13.06
N TYR A 445 -9.01 -13.13 -13.32
CA TYR A 445 -8.60 -13.82 -14.54
C TYR A 445 -9.65 -13.60 -15.64
N PRO A 446 -9.26 -13.54 -16.91
CA PRO A 446 -10.24 -13.57 -17.98
C PRO A 446 -10.92 -14.96 -18.01
N PRO A 447 -12.21 -15.07 -18.39
CA PRO A 447 -12.99 -16.30 -18.24
C PRO A 447 -12.41 -17.53 -18.93
N ASP A 448 -11.60 -17.33 -19.97
CA ASP A 448 -10.90 -18.35 -20.76
C ASP A 448 -9.72 -19.00 -20.02
N VAL A 449 -9.14 -18.34 -19.02
CA VAL A 449 -8.06 -18.90 -18.18
C VAL A 449 -8.62 -19.86 -17.12
N VAL A 450 -9.87 -19.64 -16.69
CA VAL A 450 -10.54 -20.45 -15.67
C VAL A 450 -11.27 -21.61 -16.35
N THR A 451 -10.54 -22.67 -16.69
CA THR A 451 -11.14 -23.86 -17.32
C THR A 451 -11.89 -24.72 -16.31
N ALA A 452 -12.80 -25.58 -16.79
CA ALA A 452 -13.62 -26.42 -15.92
C ALA A 452 -12.78 -27.40 -15.09
N ASP A 453 -11.68 -27.88 -15.66
CA ASP A 453 -10.80 -28.90 -15.09
C ASP A 453 -9.50 -28.31 -14.50
N ALA A 454 -9.38 -26.98 -14.45
CA ALA A 454 -8.22 -26.31 -13.82
C ALA A 454 -8.17 -26.62 -12.33
N ASP A 455 -6.98 -26.93 -11.81
CA ASP A 455 -6.79 -27.15 -10.38
C ASP A 455 -6.91 -25.82 -9.64
N LEU A 456 -7.88 -25.74 -8.74
CA LEU A 456 -8.21 -24.53 -8.01
C LEU A 456 -7.03 -24.03 -7.16
N GLU A 457 -6.25 -24.92 -6.55
CA GLU A 457 -5.12 -24.53 -5.70
C GLU A 457 -3.83 -24.37 -6.52
N ALA A 458 -3.51 -25.37 -7.35
CA ALA A 458 -2.24 -25.42 -8.07
C ALA A 458 -2.19 -24.48 -9.28
N ASP A 459 -3.30 -24.31 -10.01
CA ASP A 459 -3.35 -23.48 -11.22
C ASP A 459 -3.94 -22.08 -10.94
N LEU A 460 -4.91 -21.98 -10.03
CA LEU A 460 -5.66 -20.74 -9.78
C LEU A 460 -5.38 -20.08 -8.41
N GLY A 461 -4.58 -20.70 -7.54
CA GLY A 461 -4.18 -20.11 -6.24
C GLY A 461 -5.33 -19.90 -5.25
N VAL A 462 -6.40 -20.70 -5.39
CA VAL A 462 -7.58 -20.70 -4.53
C VAL A 462 -7.36 -21.72 -3.42
N ASP A 463 -6.95 -21.24 -2.25
CA ASP A 463 -6.87 -22.08 -1.05
C ASP A 463 -8.26 -22.50 -0.54
N SER A 464 -8.28 -23.49 0.37
CA SER A 464 -9.54 -24.05 0.90
C SER A 464 -10.42 -23.03 1.64
N LEU A 465 -9.82 -21.95 2.17
CA LEU A 465 -10.57 -20.89 2.86
C LEU A 465 -11.31 -20.03 1.84
N ARG A 466 -10.59 -19.56 0.81
CA ARG A 466 -11.16 -18.79 -0.31
C ARG A 466 -12.21 -19.58 -1.07
N GLN A 467 -11.98 -20.88 -1.27
CA GLN A 467 -12.97 -21.76 -1.89
C GLN A 467 -14.27 -21.81 -1.07
N THR A 468 -14.17 -21.94 0.25
CA THR A 468 -15.34 -21.97 1.15
C THR A 468 -16.12 -20.64 1.13
N GLU A 469 -15.41 -19.51 1.12
CA GLU A 469 -16.01 -18.17 0.98
C GLU A 469 -16.73 -18.00 -0.37
N MET A 470 -16.11 -18.45 -1.47
CA MET A 470 -16.71 -18.39 -2.81
C MET A 470 -17.97 -19.27 -2.89
N LEU A 471 -17.92 -20.50 -2.38
CA LEU A 471 -19.06 -21.43 -2.40
C LEU A 471 -20.24 -20.92 -1.58
N THR A 472 -20.01 -20.18 -0.50
CA THR A 472 -21.08 -19.58 0.31
C THR A 472 -21.98 -18.67 -0.53
N SER A 473 -21.40 -17.88 -1.44
CA SER A 473 -22.16 -17.02 -2.35
C SER A 473 -22.95 -17.81 -3.41
N VAL A 474 -22.41 -18.95 -3.86
CA VAL A 474 -23.04 -19.85 -4.83
C VAL A 474 -24.21 -20.58 -4.19
N TYR A 475 -24.04 -21.09 -2.96
CA TYR A 475 -25.11 -21.71 -2.18
C TYR A 475 -26.28 -20.76 -1.96
N ALA A 476 -26.00 -19.50 -1.59
CA ALA A 476 -27.02 -18.47 -1.42
C ALA A 476 -27.75 -18.14 -2.74
N ARG A 477 -27.03 -18.06 -3.86
CA ARG A 477 -27.59 -17.78 -5.19
C ARG A 477 -28.56 -18.85 -5.67
N PHE A 478 -28.29 -20.12 -5.35
CA PHE A 478 -29.07 -21.26 -5.81
C PHE A 478 -29.97 -21.87 -4.73
N GLY A 479 -30.04 -21.28 -3.54
CA GLY A 479 -30.88 -21.78 -2.44
C GLY A 479 -30.43 -23.14 -1.87
N ILE A 480 -29.19 -23.54 -2.12
CA ILE A 480 -28.62 -24.81 -1.65
C ILE A 480 -28.22 -24.65 -0.18
N ARG A 481 -28.53 -25.62 0.67
CA ARG A 481 -28.02 -25.60 2.05
C ARG A 481 -26.52 -25.93 2.05
N PRO A 482 -25.68 -25.09 2.68
CA PRO A 482 -24.26 -25.39 2.81
C PRO A 482 -24.06 -26.66 3.67
N PRO A 483 -23.01 -27.46 3.39
CA PRO A 483 -22.65 -28.61 4.21
C PRO A 483 -22.26 -28.17 5.63
N SER A 484 -22.41 -29.09 6.61
CA SER A 484 -22.09 -28.79 8.01
C SER A 484 -20.59 -28.59 8.24
N GLU A 485 -20.20 -27.77 9.21
CA GLU A 485 -18.78 -27.53 9.57
C GLU A 485 -17.98 -28.80 9.90
N ALA A 486 -18.64 -29.90 10.25
CA ALA A 486 -18.03 -31.19 10.54
C ALA A 486 -17.62 -31.99 9.29
N ASP A 487 -18.10 -31.60 8.11
CA ASP A 487 -17.81 -32.28 6.83
C ASP A 487 -17.74 -31.23 5.69
N PRO A 488 -16.66 -30.42 5.65
CA PRO A 488 -16.49 -29.38 4.64
C PRO A 488 -16.19 -30.03 3.29
N VAL A 489 -17.04 -29.77 2.30
CA VAL A 489 -16.85 -30.37 0.98
C VAL A 489 -15.73 -29.66 0.21
N ARG A 490 -14.89 -30.45 -0.47
CA ARG A 490 -13.74 -29.98 -1.26
C ARG A 490 -13.83 -30.54 -2.68
N GLY A 491 -13.85 -29.67 -3.67
CA GLY A 491 -13.58 -29.99 -5.08
C GLY A 491 -12.21 -29.48 -5.48
N GLN A 492 -11.47 -30.17 -6.35
CA GLN A 492 -10.17 -29.68 -6.82
C GLN A 492 -10.32 -28.83 -8.09
N THR A 493 -11.45 -28.94 -8.78
CA THR A 493 -11.75 -28.23 -10.04
C THR A 493 -13.15 -27.60 -10.00
N LEU A 494 -13.47 -26.75 -10.98
CA LEU A 494 -14.84 -26.21 -11.12
C LEU A 494 -15.86 -27.29 -11.52
N ALA A 495 -15.42 -28.30 -12.27
CA ALA A 495 -16.19 -29.49 -12.61
C ALA A 495 -16.60 -30.24 -11.33
N ASP A 496 -15.67 -30.48 -10.40
CA ASP A 496 -15.95 -31.14 -9.12
C ASP A 496 -16.95 -30.35 -8.28
N ILE A 497 -16.82 -29.02 -8.28
CA ILE A 497 -17.76 -28.14 -7.57
C ILE A 497 -19.15 -28.20 -8.22
N ALA A 498 -19.25 -28.22 -9.54
CA ALA A 498 -20.54 -28.30 -10.23
C ALA A 498 -21.26 -29.62 -9.94
N ASP A 499 -20.53 -30.74 -9.97
CA ASP A 499 -21.06 -32.07 -9.64
C ASP A 499 -21.53 -32.14 -8.20
N LEU A 500 -20.75 -31.58 -7.27
CA LEU A 500 -21.15 -31.45 -5.88
C LEU A 500 -22.44 -30.64 -5.70
N LEU A 501 -22.58 -29.51 -6.39
CA LEU A 501 -23.79 -28.67 -6.26
C LEU A 501 -25.03 -29.43 -6.74
N LEU A 502 -24.90 -30.21 -7.81
CA LEU A 502 -25.97 -31.09 -8.31
C LEU A 502 -26.31 -32.17 -7.29
N GLU A 503 -25.32 -32.83 -6.69
CA GLU A 503 -25.53 -33.83 -5.64
C GLU A 503 -26.25 -33.25 -4.41
N LEU A 504 -25.82 -32.06 -3.95
CA LEU A 504 -26.42 -31.36 -2.80
C LEU A 504 -27.86 -30.91 -3.05
N ALA A 505 -28.23 -30.66 -4.31
CA ALA A 505 -29.60 -30.35 -4.71
C ALA A 505 -30.45 -31.59 -5.05
N GLY A 506 -29.89 -32.80 -4.94
CA GLY A 506 -30.60 -34.06 -5.21
C GLY A 506 -30.63 -34.49 -6.68
N GLY A 507 -29.83 -33.87 -7.55
CA GLY A 507 -29.63 -34.27 -8.94
C GLY A 507 -28.46 -35.25 -9.06
N THR A 508 -28.69 -36.45 -9.61
CA THR A 508 -27.60 -37.37 -9.95
C THR A 508 -26.71 -36.79 -11.05
N PRO A 509 -25.36 -36.83 -10.94
CA PRO A 509 -24.45 -36.37 -11.98
C PRO A 509 -24.67 -37.12 -13.30
N ALA A 510 -24.75 -36.40 -14.41
CA ALA A 510 -24.76 -36.97 -15.75
C ALA A 510 -23.32 -37.25 -16.21
N GLU A 511 -23.06 -38.49 -16.63
CA GLU A 511 -21.75 -39.00 -17.07
C GLU A 511 -21.11 -38.17 -18.21
N ALA A 512 -19.79 -38.05 -18.13
CA ALA A 512 -18.92 -37.33 -19.06
C ALA A 512 -18.94 -37.89 -20.50
N SER A 513 -18.84 -36.98 -21.49
CA SER A 513 -18.34 -37.26 -22.85
C SER A 513 -17.62 -36.06 -23.41
#